data_AF-A0A965VAS0-F1
#
_entry.id   AF-A0A965VAS0-F1
#
_cell.length_a   1.000
_cell.length_b   1.000
_cell.length_c   1.000
_cell.angle_alpha   90.00
_cell.angle_beta   90.00
_cell.angle_gamma   90.00
#
_symmetry.space_group_name_H-M   'P 1'
#
loop_
_entity.id
_entity.type
_entity.pdbx_description
1 polymer ?
#
loop_
_entity_poly.entity_id
_entity_poly.type
_entity_poly.pdbx_seq_one_letter_code
_entity_poly.pdbx_strand_id
1 'polypeptide(L)'
;MITAALILGAAFAFAGPDVLVQIRELMAKHAPKVGPRQALAVALLVAALLSWAGPQRDASPTPAPDAGPLVLRGLFRGPSAAEDANTIAALTEELAAEIEWDGLQPEPMFRTGVAIDTLRDRARELRCRGVSIGARQPAARDAIAAYLEQAVGKSGGPISPEQRARWITAFRDIARAAADVTR
;
A
#
# COMPACT_ATOMS: atom_id res chain seq x y z
N MET A 1 -2.56 26.85 -12.32
CA MET A 1 -1.40 26.21 -12.97
C MET A 1 -1.46 26.32 -14.50
N ILE A 2 -2.56 25.90 -15.15
CA ILE A 2 -2.71 25.98 -16.61
C ILE A 2 -2.55 27.41 -17.15
N THR A 3 -3.13 28.41 -16.48
CA THR A 3 -3.09 29.81 -16.94
C THR A 3 -1.67 30.40 -16.96
N ALA A 4 -0.84 30.10 -15.96
CA ALA A 4 0.54 30.58 -15.91
C ALA A 4 1.41 29.92 -16.98
N ALA A 5 1.21 28.62 -17.22
CA ALA A 5 1.89 27.89 -18.30
C ALA A 5 1.46 28.41 -19.69
N LEU A 6 0.19 28.78 -19.86
CA LEU A 6 -0.32 29.37 -21.09
C LEU A 6 0.22 30.80 -21.33
N ILE A 7 0.35 31.62 -20.30
CA ILE A 7 0.93 32.96 -20.42
C ILE A 7 2.42 32.87 -20.76
N LEU A 8 3.18 31.98 -20.10
CA LEU A 8 4.59 31.72 -20.43
C LEU A 8 4.75 31.14 -21.84
N GLY A 9 3.88 30.21 -22.23
CA GLY A 9 3.85 29.65 -23.58
C GLY A 9 3.52 30.69 -24.65
N ALA A 10 2.55 31.58 -24.38
CA ALA A 10 2.18 32.67 -25.28
C ALA A 10 3.30 33.71 -25.40
N ALA A 11 3.94 34.09 -24.30
CA ALA A 11 5.10 35.00 -24.32
C ALA A 11 6.28 34.41 -25.11
N PHE A 12 6.52 33.10 -24.97
CA PHE A 12 7.55 32.38 -25.72
C PHE A 12 7.22 32.29 -27.22
N ALA A 13 5.96 31.99 -27.55
CA ALA A 13 5.49 31.92 -28.93
C ALA A 13 5.53 33.28 -29.64
N PHE A 14 5.25 34.38 -28.94
CA PHE A 14 5.19 35.72 -29.52
C PHE A 14 6.57 36.34 -29.74
N ALA A 15 7.54 36.00 -28.88
CA ALA A 15 8.83 36.66 -28.88
C ALA A 15 9.91 35.89 -29.67
N GLY A 16 9.61 34.66 -30.12
CA GLY A 16 10.43 33.90 -31.07
C GLY A 16 11.67 33.22 -30.46
N PRO A 17 12.37 32.37 -31.24
CA PRO A 17 13.53 31.59 -30.77
C PRO A 17 14.72 32.46 -30.31
N ASP A 18 14.77 33.72 -30.75
CA ASP A 18 15.84 34.68 -30.42
C ASP A 18 15.77 35.17 -28.96
N VAL A 19 14.63 35.02 -28.29
CA VAL A 19 14.49 35.37 -26.86
C VAL A 19 15.34 34.49 -25.97
N LEU A 20 15.50 33.21 -26.32
CA LEU A 20 16.39 32.33 -25.58
C LEU A 20 17.85 32.78 -25.71
N VAL A 21 18.22 33.30 -26.88
CA VAL A 21 19.57 33.85 -27.12
C VAL A 21 19.76 35.12 -26.31
N GLN A 22 18.80 36.05 -26.34
CA GLN A 22 18.87 37.30 -25.57
C GLN A 22 18.85 37.06 -24.05
N ILE A 23 18.02 36.13 -23.55
CA ILE A 23 18.02 35.74 -22.13
C ILE A 23 19.37 35.14 -21.75
N ARG A 24 19.94 34.27 -22.60
CA ARG A 24 21.24 33.66 -22.35
C ARG A 24 22.36 34.70 -22.33
N GLU A 25 22.34 35.67 -23.25
CA GLU A 25 23.31 36.77 -23.27
C GLU A 25 23.16 37.70 -22.07
N LEU A 26 21.93 38.03 -21.68
CA LEU A 26 21.66 38.87 -20.52
C LEU A 26 22.09 38.19 -19.21
N MET A 27 21.81 36.89 -19.11
CA MET A 27 22.25 36.01 -18.02
C MET A 27 23.77 35.87 -18.00
N ALA A 28 24.44 35.77 -19.15
CA ALA A 28 25.90 35.70 -19.21
C ALA A 28 26.56 37.02 -18.83
N LYS A 29 25.95 38.16 -19.21
CA LYS A 29 26.45 39.50 -18.94
C LYS A 29 26.24 39.95 -17.50
N HIS A 30 25.22 39.42 -16.82
CA HIS A 30 24.90 39.74 -15.43
C HIS A 30 24.99 38.54 -14.51
N ALA A 31 25.63 37.43 -14.92
CA ALA A 31 25.75 36.21 -14.12
C ALA A 31 26.36 36.59 -12.77
N PRO A 32 25.58 36.60 -11.67
CA PRO A 32 26.19 36.80 -10.37
C PRO A 32 27.11 35.59 -10.13
N LYS A 33 28.23 35.80 -9.44
CA LYS A 33 29.07 34.69 -8.98
C LYS A 33 28.29 33.92 -7.91
N VAL A 34 27.37 33.06 -8.35
CA VAL A 34 26.54 32.26 -7.47
C VAL A 34 27.42 31.18 -6.86
N GLY A 35 27.68 31.29 -5.56
CA GLY A 35 28.39 30.25 -4.82
C GLY A 35 27.56 28.96 -4.79
N PRO A 36 28.19 27.79 -4.57
CA PRO A 36 27.49 26.49 -4.57
C PRO A 36 26.34 26.42 -3.55
N ARG A 37 26.44 27.16 -2.44
CA ARG A 37 25.38 27.27 -1.42
C ARG A 37 24.15 28.04 -1.92
N GLN A 38 24.35 29.09 -2.71
CA GLN A 38 23.26 29.89 -3.27
C GLN A 38 22.54 29.12 -4.38
N ALA A 39 23.28 28.36 -5.20
CA ALA A 39 22.71 27.46 -6.19
C ALA A 39 21.83 26.38 -5.54
N LEU A 40 22.31 25.77 -4.45
CA LEU A 40 21.53 24.80 -3.67
C LEU A 40 20.26 25.42 -3.07
N ALA A 41 20.35 26.63 -2.51
CA ALA A 41 19.20 27.33 -1.94
C ALA A 41 18.12 27.61 -3.00
N VAL A 42 18.52 28.06 -4.19
CA VAL A 42 17.60 28.29 -5.32
C VAL A 42 16.96 26.97 -5.76
N ALA A 43 17.74 25.89 -5.88
CA ALA A 43 17.20 24.59 -6.26
C ALA A 43 16.15 24.07 -5.26
N LEU A 44 16.40 24.23 -3.96
CA LEU A 44 15.45 23.85 -2.90
C LEU A 44 14.18 24.70 -2.93
N LEU A 45 14.30 26.01 -3.15
CA LEU A 45 13.14 26.90 -3.29
C LEU A 45 12.27 26.52 -4.50
N VAL A 46 12.90 26.20 -5.64
CA VAL A 46 12.19 25.72 -6.84
C VAL A 46 11.49 24.40 -6.56
N ALA A 47 12.16 23.44 -5.91
CA ALA A 47 11.55 22.16 -5.54
C ALA A 47 10.35 22.32 -4.60
N ALA A 48 10.45 23.21 -3.60
CA ALA A 48 9.36 23.53 -2.68
C ALA A 48 8.15 24.15 -3.41
N LEU A 49 8.40 25.09 -4.32
CA LEU A 49 7.34 25.71 -5.13
C LEU A 49 6.66 24.70 -6.05
N LEU A 50 7.42 23.81 -6.69
CA LEU A 50 6.87 22.76 -7.53
C LEU A 50 6.05 21.74 -6.71
N SER A 51 6.51 21.40 -5.51
CA SER A 51 5.77 20.52 -4.60
C SER A 51 4.48 21.15 -4.09
N TRP A 52 4.48 22.46 -3.83
CA TRP A 52 3.31 23.19 -3.33
C TRP A 52 2.28 23.45 -4.44
N ALA A 53 2.74 23.74 -5.65
CA ALA A 53 1.87 24.03 -6.79
C ALA A 53 1.31 22.77 -7.47
N GLY A 54 1.68 21.58 -6.99
CA GLY A 54 1.11 20.31 -7.44
C GLY A 54 -0.42 20.27 -7.25
N PRO A 55 -1.15 19.46 -8.03
CA PRO A 55 -2.60 19.33 -7.87
C PRO A 55 -2.94 18.99 -6.43
N GLN A 56 -3.70 19.85 -5.75
CA GLN A 56 -4.39 19.47 -4.53
C GLN A 56 -5.33 18.34 -4.93
N ARG A 57 -4.99 17.10 -4.53
CA ARG A 57 -5.91 15.99 -4.66
C ARG A 57 -7.09 16.32 -3.77
N ASP A 58 -8.25 16.59 -4.36
CA ASP A 58 -9.50 16.64 -3.63
C ASP A 58 -9.59 15.36 -2.82
N ALA A 59 -9.45 15.48 -1.50
CA ALA A 59 -9.55 14.39 -0.55
C ALA A 59 -11.02 14.01 -0.36
N SER A 60 -11.76 13.84 -1.46
CA SER A 60 -13.03 13.16 -1.44
C SER A 60 -12.76 11.78 -0.84
N PRO A 61 -13.40 11.41 0.29
CA PRO A 61 -13.17 10.12 0.90
C PRO A 61 -13.48 9.06 -0.16
N THR A 62 -12.46 8.30 -0.54
CA THR A 62 -12.68 7.16 -1.42
C THR A 62 -13.66 6.24 -0.71
N PRO A 63 -14.76 5.81 -1.37
CA PRO A 63 -15.72 4.91 -0.77
C PRO A 63 -14.98 3.74 -0.14
N ALA A 64 -15.32 3.42 1.11
CA ALA A 64 -14.68 2.33 1.80
C ALA A 64 -14.86 1.05 0.97
N PRO A 65 -13.80 0.27 0.72
CA PRO A 65 -13.92 -0.98 -0.01
C PRO A 65 -14.88 -1.90 0.76
N ASP A 66 -15.70 -2.63 0.00
CA ASP A 66 -16.63 -3.63 0.54
C ASP A 66 -15.88 -4.61 1.45
N ALA A 67 -16.49 -4.96 2.59
CA ALA A 67 -15.95 -5.89 3.57
C ALA A 67 -15.80 -7.31 2.99
N GLY A 68 -16.48 -7.58 1.87
CA GLY A 68 -16.42 -8.87 1.18
C GLY A 68 -17.32 -9.92 1.85
N PRO A 69 -17.11 -11.22 1.54
CA PRO A 69 -18.02 -12.28 1.97
C PRO A 69 -17.91 -12.65 3.46
N LEU A 70 -16.83 -12.26 4.14
CA LEU A 70 -16.60 -12.54 5.56
C LEU A 70 -16.98 -11.33 6.42
N VAL A 71 -17.82 -11.54 7.43
CA VAL A 71 -18.22 -10.49 8.39
C VAL A 71 -17.65 -10.81 9.76
N LEU A 72 -16.74 -9.96 10.26
CA LEU A 72 -16.13 -10.11 11.60
C LEU A 72 -16.62 -9.08 12.63
N ARG A 73 -17.47 -8.14 12.22
CA ARG A 73 -18.03 -7.11 13.11
C ARG A 73 -18.79 -7.76 14.27
N GLY A 74 -18.47 -7.36 15.50
CA GLY A 74 -19.07 -7.91 16.73
C GLY A 74 -18.48 -9.24 17.23
N LEU A 75 -17.55 -9.85 16.50
CA LEU A 75 -16.85 -11.08 16.92
C LEU A 75 -15.59 -10.80 17.76
N PHE A 76 -14.99 -9.62 17.59
CA PHE A 76 -13.92 -9.12 18.46
C PHE A 76 -14.52 -8.44 19.70
N ARG A 77 -14.05 -8.81 20.89
CA ARG A 77 -14.59 -8.33 22.18
C ARG A 77 -13.48 -8.01 23.18
N GLY A 78 -13.84 -7.22 24.19
CA GLY A 78 -12.93 -6.81 25.26
C GLY A 78 -12.06 -5.60 24.91
N PRO A 79 -11.18 -5.18 25.83
CA PRO A 79 -10.41 -3.94 25.70
C PRO A 79 -9.39 -3.96 24.56
N SER A 80 -8.91 -5.14 24.15
CA SER A 80 -7.96 -5.31 23.04
C SER A 80 -8.64 -5.56 21.69
N ALA A 81 -9.98 -5.54 21.60
CA ALA A 81 -10.72 -5.94 20.39
C ALA A 81 -10.24 -5.22 19.12
N ALA A 82 -10.10 -3.90 19.19
CA ALA A 82 -9.67 -3.08 18.05
C ALA A 82 -8.20 -3.34 17.66
N GLU A 83 -7.32 -3.47 18.64
CA GLU A 83 -5.90 -3.77 18.41
C GLU A 83 -5.71 -5.18 17.81
N ASP A 84 -6.46 -6.16 18.33
CA ASP A 84 -6.47 -7.53 17.84
C ASP A 84 -6.98 -7.60 16.39
N ALA A 85 -8.06 -6.87 16.07
CA ALA A 85 -8.60 -6.79 14.71
C ALA A 85 -7.61 -6.16 13.74
N ASN A 86 -6.98 -5.04 14.12
CA ASN A 86 -5.93 -4.39 13.31
C ASN A 86 -4.71 -5.30 13.10
N THR A 87 -4.32 -6.06 14.12
CA THR A 87 -3.21 -7.01 14.01
C THR A 87 -3.53 -8.15 13.06
N ILE A 88 -4.75 -8.69 13.12
CA ILE A 88 -5.21 -9.70 12.17
C ILE A 88 -5.23 -9.12 10.75
N ALA A 89 -5.78 -7.92 10.57
CA ALA A 89 -5.85 -7.26 9.27
C ALA A 89 -4.47 -7.13 8.62
N ALA A 90 -3.51 -6.55 9.36
CA ALA A 90 -2.14 -6.39 8.90
C ALA A 90 -1.45 -7.74 8.63
N LEU A 91 -1.59 -8.71 9.54
CA LEU A 91 -0.96 -10.02 9.39
C LEU A 91 -1.45 -10.74 8.13
N THR A 92 -2.76 -10.74 7.86
CA THR A 92 -3.31 -11.44 6.69
C THR A 92 -2.99 -10.73 5.38
N GLU A 93 -2.91 -9.39 5.38
CA GLU A 93 -2.49 -8.65 4.20
C GLU A 93 -1.03 -8.97 3.82
N GLU A 94 -0.12 -8.99 4.80
CA GLU A 94 1.29 -9.35 4.59
C GLU A 94 1.45 -10.80 4.12
N LEU A 95 0.67 -11.74 4.68
CA LEU A 95 0.66 -13.14 4.20
C LEU A 95 0.20 -13.24 2.74
N ALA A 96 -0.81 -12.48 2.35
CA ALA A 96 -1.28 -12.44 0.96
C ALA A 96 -0.19 -11.90 0.02
N ALA A 97 0.47 -10.80 0.41
CA ALA A 97 1.55 -10.19 -0.36
C ALA A 97 2.76 -11.12 -0.52
N GLU A 98 3.17 -11.80 0.56
CA GLU A 98 4.28 -12.76 0.54
C GLU A 98 3.98 -13.93 -0.41
N ILE A 99 2.77 -14.50 -0.36
CA ILE A 99 2.38 -15.63 -1.23
C ILE A 99 2.26 -15.20 -2.69
N GLU A 100 1.77 -13.98 -2.94
CA GLU A 100 1.71 -13.39 -4.28
C GLU A 100 3.11 -13.18 -4.85
N TRP A 101 4.01 -12.58 -4.08
CA TRP A 101 5.40 -12.38 -4.48
C TRP A 101 6.15 -13.70 -4.71
N ASP A 102 5.98 -14.69 -3.83
CA ASP A 102 6.56 -16.03 -3.97
C ASP A 102 6.08 -16.71 -5.27
N GLY A 103 4.80 -16.52 -5.61
CA GLY A 103 4.21 -17.07 -6.83
C GLY A 103 4.78 -16.49 -8.12
N LEU A 104 5.44 -15.33 -8.07
CA LEU A 104 6.10 -14.69 -9.22
C LEU A 104 7.54 -15.17 -9.42
N GLN A 105 8.10 -15.94 -8.48
CA GLN A 105 9.47 -16.43 -8.58
C GLN A 105 9.59 -17.58 -9.59
N PRO A 106 10.76 -17.76 -10.24
CA PRO A 106 11.01 -18.91 -11.12
C PRO A 106 10.84 -20.25 -10.40
N GLU A 107 11.17 -20.29 -9.10
CA GLU A 107 11.02 -21.45 -8.24
C GLU A 107 10.31 -21.04 -6.93
N PRO A 108 8.97 -21.01 -6.90
CA PRO A 108 8.23 -20.66 -5.68
C PRO A 108 8.55 -21.62 -4.54
N MET A 109 8.71 -21.08 -3.33
CA MET A 109 8.98 -21.81 -2.09
C MET A 109 7.71 -22.47 -1.55
N PHE A 110 6.58 -21.76 -1.56
CA PHE A 110 5.32 -22.28 -1.05
C PHE A 110 4.63 -23.14 -2.09
N ARG A 111 5.06 -24.40 -2.21
CA ARG A 111 4.55 -25.36 -3.21
C ARG A 111 3.34 -26.17 -2.72
N THR A 112 3.01 -26.11 -1.43
CA THR A 112 1.95 -26.93 -0.82
C THR A 112 1.08 -26.11 0.14
N GLY A 113 -0.14 -26.59 0.41
CA GLY A 113 -1.04 -25.98 1.39
C GLY A 113 -0.43 -25.98 2.80
N VAL A 114 0.27 -27.06 3.17
CA VAL A 114 0.99 -27.13 4.46
C VAL A 114 2.08 -26.06 4.58
N ALA A 115 2.78 -25.73 3.49
CA ALA A 115 3.80 -24.70 3.52
C ALA A 115 3.19 -23.31 3.80
N ILE A 116 2.01 -23.02 3.22
CA ILE A 116 1.25 -21.79 3.51
C ILE A 116 0.75 -21.78 4.97
N ASP A 117 0.20 -22.89 5.47
CA ASP A 117 -0.22 -22.98 6.86
C ASP A 117 0.95 -22.82 7.84
N THR A 118 2.11 -23.39 7.52
CA THR A 118 3.34 -23.24 8.29
C THR A 118 3.77 -21.78 8.33
N LEU A 119 3.75 -21.08 7.18
CA LEU A 119 4.02 -19.64 7.11
C LEU A 119 3.07 -18.86 8.04
N ARG A 120 1.77 -19.14 7.97
CA ARG A 120 0.75 -18.49 8.80
C ARG A 120 0.99 -18.69 10.30
N ASP A 121 1.31 -19.91 10.71
CA ASP A 121 1.57 -20.20 12.12
C ASP A 121 2.87 -19.56 12.61
N ARG A 122 3.94 -19.59 11.80
CA ARG A 122 5.21 -18.91 12.13
C ARG A 122 5.08 -17.39 12.18
N ALA A 123 4.34 -16.79 11.25
CA ALA A 123 4.07 -15.36 11.24
C ALA A 123 3.28 -14.95 12.49
N ARG A 124 2.28 -15.75 12.89
CA ARG A 124 1.53 -15.52 14.15
C ARG A 124 2.43 -15.65 15.37
N GLU A 125 3.26 -16.68 15.46
CA GLU A 125 4.19 -16.91 16.57
C GLU A 125 5.15 -15.73 16.74
N LEU A 126 5.74 -15.26 15.64
CA LEU A 126 6.64 -14.10 15.61
C LEU A 126 5.92 -12.83 16.03
N ARG A 127 4.76 -12.52 15.41
CA ARG A 127 4.07 -11.25 15.61
C ARG A 127 3.42 -11.14 16.99
N CYS A 128 2.90 -12.25 17.52
CA CYS A 128 2.15 -12.27 18.76
C CYS A 128 3.00 -12.66 19.99
N ARG A 129 4.31 -12.94 19.80
CA ARG A 129 5.27 -13.25 20.89
C ARG A 129 4.77 -14.33 21.86
N GLY A 130 4.14 -15.37 21.32
CA GLY A 130 3.59 -16.49 22.09
C GLY A 130 2.19 -16.26 22.69
N VAL A 131 1.59 -15.06 22.57
CA VAL A 131 0.23 -14.80 23.05
C VAL A 131 -0.78 -14.99 21.91
N SER A 132 -1.63 -16.00 22.00
CA SER A 132 -2.60 -16.27 20.93
C SER A 132 -3.74 -15.23 20.88
N ILE A 133 -3.80 -14.41 19.81
CA ILE A 133 -4.97 -13.56 19.52
C ILE A 133 -6.24 -14.41 19.45
N GLY A 134 -6.16 -15.62 18.88
CA GLY A 134 -7.31 -16.52 18.79
C GLY A 134 -7.80 -17.03 20.15
N ALA A 135 -6.97 -16.99 21.19
CA ALA A 135 -7.41 -17.27 22.56
C ALA A 135 -8.14 -16.07 23.18
N ARG A 136 -7.73 -14.83 22.85
CA ARG A 136 -8.44 -13.60 23.24
C ARG A 136 -9.75 -13.40 22.48
N GLN A 137 -9.77 -13.81 21.20
CA GLN A 137 -10.85 -13.57 20.24
C GLN A 137 -11.34 -14.89 19.62
N PRO A 138 -11.90 -15.83 20.42
CA PRO A 138 -12.25 -17.17 19.94
C PRO A 138 -13.33 -17.16 18.85
N ALA A 139 -14.34 -16.30 18.97
CA ALA A 139 -15.40 -16.20 17.95
C ALA A 139 -14.87 -15.74 16.58
N ALA A 140 -13.95 -14.77 16.56
CA ALA A 140 -13.29 -14.33 15.33
C ALA A 140 -12.37 -15.42 14.76
N ARG A 141 -11.62 -16.12 15.61
CA ARG A 141 -10.77 -17.26 15.20
C ARG A 141 -11.59 -18.33 14.49
N ASP A 142 -12.72 -18.71 15.08
CA ASP A 142 -13.54 -19.81 14.56
C ASP A 142 -14.22 -19.41 13.24
N ALA A 143 -14.69 -18.17 13.12
CA ALA A 143 -15.23 -17.64 11.87
C ALA A 143 -14.17 -17.61 10.74
N ILE A 144 -12.95 -17.14 11.04
CA ILE A 144 -11.83 -17.13 10.09
C ILE A 144 -11.45 -18.56 9.68
N ALA A 145 -11.40 -19.49 10.62
CA ALA A 145 -11.07 -20.89 10.34
C ALA A 145 -12.11 -21.55 9.41
N ALA A 146 -13.40 -21.34 9.68
CA ALA A 146 -14.48 -21.83 8.84
C ALA A 146 -14.42 -21.24 7.42
N TYR A 147 -14.14 -19.94 7.32
CA TYR A 147 -13.99 -19.27 6.03
C TYR A 147 -12.80 -19.80 5.22
N LEU A 148 -11.63 -19.98 5.85
CA LEU A 148 -10.47 -20.59 5.20
C LEU A 148 -10.78 -22.00 4.71
N GLU A 149 -11.39 -22.84 5.55
CA GLU A 149 -11.77 -24.19 5.17
C GLU A 149 -12.71 -24.19 3.95
N GLN A 150 -13.67 -23.26 3.87
CA GLN A 150 -14.54 -23.11 2.72
C GLN A 150 -13.79 -22.63 1.46
N ALA A 151 -12.88 -21.66 1.61
CA ALA A 151 -12.23 -21.02 0.48
C ALA A 151 -11.13 -21.88 -0.16
N VAL A 152 -10.33 -22.57 0.65
CA VAL A 152 -9.14 -23.30 0.17
C VAL A 152 -9.13 -24.79 0.53
N GLY A 153 -10.09 -25.24 1.34
CA GLY A 153 -10.21 -26.64 1.76
C GLY A 153 -9.24 -27.02 2.89
N LYS A 154 -9.15 -28.33 3.14
CA LYS A 154 -8.25 -28.95 4.14
C LYS A 154 -7.05 -29.67 3.54
N SER A 155 -6.92 -29.65 2.21
CA SER A 155 -5.84 -30.38 1.54
C SER A 155 -4.51 -29.67 1.74
N GLY A 156 -3.57 -30.35 2.36
CA GLY A 156 -2.19 -29.90 2.50
C GLY A 156 -1.30 -30.14 1.27
N GLY A 157 -1.87 -30.67 0.18
CA GLY A 157 -1.13 -31.11 -1.01
C GLY A 157 -0.50 -29.97 -1.84
N PRO A 158 0.07 -30.32 -3.02
CA PRO A 158 0.61 -29.33 -3.96
C PRO A 158 -0.44 -28.29 -4.36
N ILE A 159 -0.03 -27.03 -4.46
CA ILE A 159 -0.92 -25.93 -4.87
C ILE A 159 -0.69 -25.56 -6.32
N SER A 160 -1.79 -25.47 -7.08
CA SER A 160 -1.78 -24.89 -8.42
C SER A 160 -1.80 -23.34 -8.36
N PRO A 161 -1.53 -22.63 -9.47
CA PRO A 161 -1.70 -21.18 -9.53
C PRO A 161 -3.10 -20.70 -9.10
N GLU A 162 -4.15 -21.44 -9.46
CA GLU A 162 -5.54 -21.13 -9.09
C GLU A 162 -5.78 -21.35 -7.59
N GLN A 163 -5.17 -22.38 -6.99
CA GLN A 163 -5.21 -22.57 -5.54
C GLN A 163 -4.46 -21.46 -4.81
N ARG A 164 -3.30 -21.02 -5.33
CA ARG A 164 -2.56 -19.88 -4.79
C ARG A 164 -3.40 -18.60 -4.83
N ALA A 165 -4.05 -18.33 -5.96
CA ALA A 165 -4.96 -17.19 -6.10
C ALA A 165 -6.09 -17.24 -5.05
N ARG A 166 -6.67 -18.41 -4.79
CA ARG A 166 -7.68 -18.58 -3.72
C ARG A 166 -7.14 -18.28 -2.33
N TRP A 167 -5.92 -18.71 -2.01
CA TRP A 167 -5.27 -18.36 -0.74
C TRP A 167 -5.07 -16.85 -0.61
N ILE A 168 -4.55 -16.20 -1.66
CA ILE A 168 -4.33 -14.75 -1.70
C ILE A 168 -5.66 -14.01 -1.49
N THR A 169 -6.71 -14.39 -2.22
CA THR A 169 -8.05 -13.82 -2.07
C THR A 169 -8.60 -14.02 -0.67
N ALA A 170 -8.50 -15.24 -0.11
CA ALA A 170 -9.01 -15.54 1.22
C ALA A 170 -8.31 -14.69 2.30
N PHE A 171 -7.00 -14.51 2.21
CA PHE A 171 -6.26 -13.66 3.14
C PHE A 171 -6.61 -12.18 2.99
N ARG A 172 -6.79 -11.67 1.77
CA ARG A 172 -7.26 -10.29 1.52
C ARG A 172 -8.68 -10.06 2.02
N ASP A 173 -9.57 -11.05 1.90
CA ASP A 173 -10.93 -11.00 2.44
C ASP A 173 -10.91 -10.91 3.97
N ILE A 174 -10.08 -11.74 4.63
CA ILE A 174 -9.89 -11.67 6.09
C ILE A 174 -9.31 -10.31 6.50
N ALA A 175 -8.33 -9.79 5.74
CA ALA A 175 -7.71 -8.51 6.02
C ALA A 175 -8.73 -7.36 6.00
N ARG A 176 -9.57 -7.32 4.95
CA ARG A 176 -10.65 -6.33 4.81
C ARG A 176 -11.70 -6.48 5.91
N ALA A 177 -12.16 -7.69 6.16
CA ALA A 177 -13.18 -7.96 7.18
C ALA A 177 -12.70 -7.57 8.59
N ALA A 178 -11.41 -7.80 8.89
CA ALA A 178 -10.82 -7.43 10.17
C ALA A 178 -10.61 -5.91 10.29
N ALA A 179 -10.17 -5.24 9.22
CA ALA A 179 -10.04 -3.78 9.20
C ALA A 179 -11.39 -3.07 9.37
N ASP A 180 -12.48 -3.67 8.87
CA ASP A 180 -13.83 -3.10 9.01
C ASP A 180 -14.35 -3.13 10.46
N VAL A 181 -13.79 -3.98 11.34
CA VAL A 181 -14.18 -4.04 12.76
C VAL A 181 -13.93 -2.72 13.48
N THR A 182 -12.88 -2.00 13.09
CA THR A 182 -12.47 -0.74 13.73
C THR A 182 -12.99 0.51 13.02
N ARG A 183 -13.80 0.32 11.98
CA ARG A 183 -14.36 1.38 11.13
C ARG A 183 -15.81 1.67 11.51
#